data_AF-A0A024VAL2-F1
#
_entry.id   AF-A0A024VAL2-F1
#
_cell.length_a   1.000
_cell.length_b   1.000
_cell.length_c   1.000
_cell.angle_alpha   90.00
_cell.angle_beta   90.00
_cell.angle_gamma   90.00
#
_symmetry.space_group_name_H-M   'P 1'
#
loop_
_entity.id
_entity.type
_entity.pdbx_description
1 polymer ?
#
loop_
_entity_poly.entity_id
_entity_poly.type
_entity_poly.pdbx_seq_one_letter_code
_entity_poly.pdbx_strand_id
1 'polypeptide(L)'
;MTKEYVVKANDVYILIKICNLLDINAVSHVKTAIKSIILDLFGISMLLMVSFKIIKLVDDNIFFILKTDIRFLNLFLYVMQPDHTTKYEFSLEVIKVSNFLPNITCTSNSNIQIENM
;
A
#
# COMPACT_ATOMS: atom_id res chain seq x y z
N MET A 1 20.74 -7.45 -32.53
CA MET A 1 19.55 -8.02 -31.87
C MET A 1 19.76 -7.86 -30.36
N THR A 2 19.33 -6.72 -29.81
CA THR A 2 19.44 -6.41 -28.38
C THR A 2 18.47 -7.30 -27.62
N LYS A 3 18.99 -8.24 -26.82
CA LYS A 3 18.18 -9.00 -25.87
C LYS A 3 17.60 -8.00 -24.87
N GLU A 4 16.30 -7.71 -24.98
CA GLU A 4 15.57 -7.02 -23.92
C GLU A 4 15.63 -7.91 -22.68
N TYR A 5 16.42 -7.50 -21.69
CA TYR A 5 16.37 -8.10 -20.38
C TYR A 5 15.02 -7.75 -19.76
N VAL A 6 14.08 -8.69 -19.77
CA VAL A 6 12.88 -8.60 -18.95
C VAL A 6 13.32 -8.71 -17.50
N VAL A 7 13.58 -7.57 -16.86
CA VAL A 7 13.86 -7.52 -15.43
C VAL A 7 12.58 -7.91 -14.72
N LYS A 8 12.58 -9.03 -13.99
CA LYS A 8 11.49 -9.39 -13.08
C LYS A 8 11.32 -8.24 -12.08
N ALA A 9 10.25 -7.46 -12.23
CA ALA A 9 9.85 -6.53 -11.20
C ALA A 9 9.42 -7.36 -9.98
N ASN A 10 10.31 -7.43 -8.98
CA ASN A 10 10.01 -8.07 -7.70
C ASN A 10 9.08 -7.22 -6.86
N ASP A 11 8.97 -5.92 -7.18
CA ASP A 11 8.09 -5.00 -6.49
C ASP A 11 6.67 -5.05 -7.06
N VAL A 12 5.70 -4.98 -6.16
CA VAL A 12 4.30 -4.75 -6.45
C VAL A 12 3.85 -3.46 -5.77
N TYR A 13 2.97 -2.76 -6.45
CA TYR A 13 2.37 -1.52 -6.00
C TYR A 13 0.87 -1.76 -5.86
N ILE A 14 0.28 -1.22 -4.79
CA ILE A 14 -1.13 -1.37 -4.45
C ILE A 14 -1.69 0.03 -4.21
N LEU A 15 -2.62 0.47 -5.04
CA LEU A 15 -3.38 1.71 -4.81
C LEU A 15 -4.52 1.42 -3.85
N ILE A 16 -4.55 2.17 -2.77
CA ILE A 16 -5.48 1.94 -1.67
C ILE A 16 -6.19 3.24 -1.37
N LYS A 17 -7.50 3.15 -1.16
CA LYS A 17 -8.34 4.21 -0.62
C LYS A 17 -8.62 3.94 0.85
N ILE A 18 -8.46 4.96 1.67
CA ILE A 18 -8.82 4.99 3.08
C ILE A 18 -10.27 5.46 3.16
N CYS A 19 -11.10 4.64 3.77
CA CYS A 19 -12.51 4.91 3.99
C CYS A 19 -12.74 5.17 5.49
N ASN A 20 -13.67 6.08 5.79
CA ASN A 20 -14.09 6.44 7.16
C ASN A 20 -13.01 7.12 8.02
N LEU A 21 -11.98 7.71 7.41
CA LEU A 21 -10.97 8.51 8.12
C LEU A 21 -10.69 9.81 7.33
N LEU A 22 -11.04 10.94 7.92
CA LEU A 22 -10.85 12.28 7.35
C LEU A 22 -9.85 13.06 8.21
N ASP A 23 -8.57 12.69 8.09
CA ASP A 23 -7.45 13.27 8.84
C ASP A 23 -6.29 13.58 7.88
N ILE A 24 -5.62 14.73 8.07
CA ILE A 24 -4.40 15.09 7.32
C ILE A 24 -3.27 14.08 7.55
N ASN A 25 -3.32 13.38 8.70
CA ASN A 25 -2.38 12.33 9.08
C ASN A 25 -2.91 10.91 8.82
N ALA A 26 -4.02 10.76 8.09
CA ALA A 26 -4.68 9.46 7.85
C ALA A 26 -3.69 8.38 7.37
N VAL A 27 -2.84 8.71 6.40
CA VAL A 27 -1.84 7.76 5.88
C VAL A 27 -0.80 7.35 6.94
N SER A 28 -0.44 8.24 7.86
CA SER A 28 0.47 7.91 8.97
C SER A 28 -0.19 6.98 9.99
N HIS A 29 -1.46 7.24 10.33
CA HIS A 29 -2.25 6.37 11.19
C HIS A 29 -2.41 4.98 10.58
N VAL A 30 -2.75 4.90 9.29
CA VAL A 30 -2.85 3.63 8.56
C VAL A 30 -1.52 2.88 8.55
N LYS A 31 -0.39 3.56 8.35
CA LYS A 31 0.95 2.93 8.41
C LYS A 31 1.21 2.26 9.75
N THR A 32 0.88 2.93 10.84
CA THR A 32 1.06 2.40 12.21
C THR A 32 0.12 1.23 12.46
N ALA A 33 -1.16 1.37 12.07
CA ALA A 33 -2.15 0.31 12.20
C ALA A 33 -1.77 -0.96 11.41
N ILE A 34 -1.28 -0.83 10.17
CA ILE A 34 -0.79 -1.98 9.38
C ILE A 34 0.30 -2.74 10.13
N LYS A 35 1.26 -2.03 10.74
CA LYS A 35 2.33 -2.69 11.53
C LYS A 35 1.76 -3.41 12.75
N SER A 36 0.82 -2.79 13.45
CA SER A 36 0.14 -3.42 14.59
C SER A 36 -0.67 -4.65 14.18
N ILE A 37 -1.40 -4.60 13.06
CA ILE A 37 -2.13 -5.76 12.53
C ILE A 37 -1.17 -6.90 12.20
N ILE A 38 -0.05 -6.60 11.52
CA ILE A 38 0.97 -7.62 11.20
C ILE A 38 1.52 -8.24 12.47
N LEU A 39 1.82 -7.42 13.48
CA LEU A 39 2.31 -7.91 14.78
C LEU A 39 1.30 -8.81 15.46
N ASP A 40 0.04 -8.41 15.50
CA ASP A 40 -1.03 -9.14 16.18
C ASP A 40 -1.34 -10.48 15.51
N LEU A 41 -1.35 -10.52 14.16
CA LEU A 41 -1.75 -11.71 13.40
C LEU A 41 -0.59 -12.67 13.11
N PHE A 42 0.62 -12.15 12.88
CA PHE A 42 1.76 -12.92 12.39
C PHE A 42 2.99 -12.85 13.29
N GLY A 43 2.94 -12.05 14.37
CA GLY A 43 4.02 -11.92 15.33
C GLY A 43 5.19 -11.06 14.87
N ILE A 44 6.13 -10.85 15.80
CA ILE A 44 7.27 -9.94 15.63
C ILE A 44 8.21 -10.38 14.51
N SER A 45 8.40 -11.69 14.30
CA SER A 45 9.27 -12.21 13.25
C SER A 45 8.80 -11.77 11.87
N MET A 46 7.48 -11.83 11.60
CA MET A 46 6.93 -11.40 10.33
C MET A 46 7.04 -9.88 10.15
N LEU A 47 6.80 -9.11 11.22
CA LEU A 47 6.95 -7.65 11.20
C LEU A 47 8.39 -7.21 10.85
N LEU A 48 9.40 -7.96 11.28
CA LEU A 48 10.80 -7.69 10.95
C LEU A 48 11.19 -8.15 9.54
N MET A 49 10.54 -9.19 9.00
CA MET A 49 10.82 -9.70 7.66
C MET A 49 10.12 -8.92 6.55
N VAL A 50 8.91 -8.40 6.81
CA VAL A 50 8.13 -7.70 5.80
C VAL A 50 8.79 -6.36 5.44
N SER A 51 8.99 -6.14 4.15
CA SER A 51 9.49 -4.87 3.62
C SER A 51 8.40 -4.18 2.81
N PHE A 52 8.01 -2.98 3.24
CA PHE A 52 7.06 -2.16 2.50
C PHE A 52 7.36 -0.67 2.66
N LYS A 53 6.93 0.10 1.66
CA LYS A 53 6.93 1.56 1.68
C LYS A 53 5.53 2.06 1.39
N ILE A 54 5.17 3.17 2.01
CA ILE A 54 3.95 3.90 1.71
C ILE A 54 4.35 5.18 1.00
N ILE A 55 3.77 5.39 -0.18
CA ILE A 55 3.96 6.56 -1.01
C ILE A 55 2.67 7.38 -0.89
N LYS A 56 2.78 8.59 -0.35
CA LYS A 56 1.68 9.54 -0.24
C LYS A 56 1.44 10.26 -1.56
N LEU A 57 0.19 10.66 -1.79
CA LEU A 57 -0.17 11.54 -2.89
C LEU A 57 -0.23 12.97 -2.36
N VAL A 58 0.34 13.93 -3.09
CA VAL A 58 0.54 15.32 -2.60
C VAL A 58 -0.76 16.02 -2.24
N ASP A 59 -1.82 15.83 -3.04
CA ASP A 59 -3.11 16.52 -2.88
C ASP A 59 -4.21 15.64 -2.30
N ASP A 60 -3.87 14.40 -1.90
CA ASP A 60 -4.88 13.42 -1.54
C ASP A 60 -4.46 12.56 -0.34
N ASN A 61 -5.10 12.83 0.80
CA ASN A 61 -4.88 12.13 2.07
C ASN A 61 -5.74 10.87 2.22
N ILE A 62 -6.70 10.65 1.32
CA ILE A 62 -7.55 9.45 1.33
C ILE A 62 -6.99 8.35 0.45
N PHE A 63 -6.02 8.62 -0.44
CA PHE A 63 -5.32 7.58 -1.18
C PHE A 63 -3.83 7.48 -0.82
N PHE A 64 -3.30 6.27 -0.91
CA PHE A 64 -1.87 6.04 -0.87
C PHE A 64 -1.49 4.81 -1.70
N ILE A 65 -0.21 4.70 -2.03
CA ILE A 65 0.33 3.53 -2.71
C ILE A 65 1.19 2.75 -1.72
N LEU A 66 0.86 1.48 -1.50
CA LEU A 66 1.74 0.55 -0.81
C LEU A 66 2.65 -0.13 -1.83
N LYS A 67 3.96 0.05 -1.67
CA LYS A 67 5.00 -0.67 -2.41
C LYS A 67 5.55 -1.80 -1.54
N THR A 68 5.61 -3.02 -2.05
CA THR A 68 6.22 -4.16 -1.34
C THR A 68 6.81 -5.15 -2.33
N ASP A 69 7.57 -6.13 -1.83
CA ASP A 69 7.98 -7.28 -2.64
C ASP A 69 6.75 -8.18 -2.89
N ILE A 70 6.63 -8.71 -4.10
CA ILE A 70 5.52 -9.57 -4.54
C ILE A 70 5.27 -10.76 -3.60
N ARG A 71 6.31 -11.25 -2.90
CA ARG A 71 6.19 -12.32 -1.90
C ARG A 71 5.29 -11.94 -0.72
N PHE A 72 5.17 -10.65 -0.42
CA PHE A 72 4.33 -10.13 0.66
C PHE A 72 2.97 -9.61 0.17
N LEU A 73 2.66 -9.70 -1.12
CA LEU A 73 1.37 -9.22 -1.64
C LEU A 73 0.19 -9.83 -0.87
N ASN A 74 0.16 -11.15 -0.72
CA ASN A 74 -0.92 -11.85 -0.04
C ASN A 74 -1.03 -11.46 1.44
N LEU A 75 0.10 -11.19 2.11
CA LEU A 75 0.11 -10.69 3.47
C LEU A 75 -0.64 -9.35 3.55
N PHE A 76 -0.31 -8.40 2.67
CA PHE A 76 -0.95 -7.08 2.70
C PHE A 76 -2.42 -7.13 2.30
N LEU A 77 -2.79 -7.94 1.31
CA LEU A 77 -4.20 -8.13 0.96
C LEU A 77 -5.01 -8.70 2.12
N TYR A 78 -4.41 -9.61 2.91
CA TYR A 78 -5.04 -10.13 4.11
C TYR A 78 -5.15 -9.07 5.21
N VAL A 79 -4.05 -8.40 5.55
CA VAL A 79 -4.00 -7.33 6.58
C VAL A 79 -4.99 -6.19 6.31
N MET A 80 -5.29 -5.90 5.04
CA MET A 80 -6.21 -4.83 4.63
C MET A 80 -7.69 -5.23 4.72
N GLN A 81 -8.02 -6.48 5.04
CA GLN A 81 -9.42 -6.90 5.13
C GLN A 81 -10.17 -6.09 6.20
N PRO A 82 -11.48 -5.82 6.00
CA PRO A 82 -12.29 -5.05 6.94
C PRO A 82 -12.24 -5.56 8.38
N ASP A 83 -12.21 -6.88 8.55
CA ASP A 83 -12.17 -7.56 9.86
C ASP A 83 -10.94 -7.18 10.70
N HIS A 84 -9.87 -6.72 10.06
CA HIS A 84 -8.61 -6.36 10.74
C HIS A 84 -8.42 -4.85 10.88
N THR A 85 -9.11 -4.06 10.06
CA THR A 85 -8.99 -2.59 10.01
C THR A 85 -10.05 -1.89 10.84
N THR A 86 -11.24 -2.47 10.99
CA THR A 86 -12.38 -1.86 11.71
C THR A 86 -12.05 -1.46 13.15
N LYS A 87 -11.18 -2.19 13.85
CA LYS A 87 -10.73 -1.86 15.22
C LYS A 87 -9.92 -0.56 15.33
N TYR A 88 -9.47 -0.02 14.19
CA TYR A 88 -8.76 1.26 14.08
C TYR A 88 -9.64 2.36 13.48
N GLU A 89 -10.96 2.15 13.41
CA GLU A 89 -11.96 3.13 12.96
C GLU A 89 -11.82 3.55 11.47
N PHE A 90 -11.13 2.76 10.66
CA PHE A 90 -11.06 2.95 9.21
C PHE A 90 -11.22 1.62 8.47
N SER A 91 -11.47 1.71 7.17
CA SER A 91 -11.38 0.56 6.25
C SER A 91 -10.49 0.90 5.07
N LEU A 92 -9.90 -0.13 4.45
CA LEU A 92 -9.01 0.02 3.30
C LEU A 92 -9.62 -0.68 2.09
N GLU A 93 -9.77 0.07 1.00
CA GLU A 93 -10.27 -0.43 -0.27
C GLU A 93 -9.11 -0.52 -1.27
N VAL A 94 -8.83 -1.73 -1.76
CA VAL A 94 -7.80 -1.95 -2.79
C VAL A 94 -8.38 -1.62 -4.16
N ILE A 95 -7.89 -0.54 -4.76
CA ILE A 95 -8.39 -0.03 -6.05
C ILE A 95 -7.68 -0.69 -7.21
N LYS A 96 -6.35 -0.85 -7.11
CA LYS A 96 -5.53 -1.38 -8.20
C LYS A 96 -4.25 -2.03 -7.68
N VAL A 97 -3.82 -3.11 -8.33
CA VAL A 97 -2.54 -3.78 -8.10
C VAL A 97 -1.76 -3.82 -9.40
N SER A 98 -0.48 -3.49 -9.36
CA SER A 98 0.39 -3.49 -10.54
C SER A 98 1.85 -3.70 -10.13
N ASN A 99 2.64 -4.36 -10.98
CA ASN A 99 4.09 -4.42 -10.86
C ASN A 99 4.80 -3.22 -11.51
N PHE A 100 4.04 -2.29 -12.08
CA PHE A 100 4.53 -1.07 -12.73
C PHE A 100 3.82 0.16 -12.16
N LEU A 101 4.57 1.05 -11.53
CA LEU A 101 4.04 2.23 -10.84
C LEU A 101 3.26 3.19 -11.75
N PRO A 102 3.69 3.49 -13.00
CA PRO A 102 2.91 4.35 -13.90
C PRO A 102 1.49 3.83 -14.19
N ASN A 103 1.30 2.50 -14.20
CA ASN A 103 -0.04 1.92 -14.36
C ASN A 103 -0.94 2.21 -13.16
N ILE A 104 -0.38 2.56 -12.00
CA ILE A 104 -1.13 2.91 -10.80
C ILE A 104 -1.50 4.39 -10.79
N THR A 105 -0.59 5.26 -11.22
CA THR A 105 -0.77 6.71 -11.22
C THR A 105 -1.69 7.22 -12.32
N CYS A 106 -1.95 6.41 -13.36
CA CYS A 106 -2.99 6.69 -14.36
C CYS A 106 -4.38 6.35 -13.82
N THR A 107 -4.86 7.14 -12.87
CA THR A 107 -6.30 7.29 -12.63
C THR A 107 -6.86 8.25 -13.67
N SER A 108 -7.99 7.89 -14.28
CA SER A 108 -8.54 8.49 -15.49
C SER A 108 -8.99 9.95 -15.41
N ASN A 109 -8.50 10.79 -14.47
CA ASN A 109 -8.76 12.24 -14.44
C ASN A 109 -7.78 13.11 -13.62
N SER A 110 -6.64 12.60 -13.11
CA SER A 110 -5.69 13.45 -12.38
C SER A 110 -4.26 12.93 -12.47
N ASN A 111 -3.33 13.82 -12.83
CA ASN A 111 -1.89 13.55 -12.77
C ASN A 111 -1.49 13.49 -11.30
N ILE A 112 -1.36 12.27 -10.77
CA ILE A 112 -0.93 12.04 -9.39
C ILE A 112 0.56 12.42 -9.27
N GLN A 113 0.86 13.49 -8.51
CA GLN A 113 2.22 13.81 -8.10
C GLN A 113 2.63 12.94 -6.89
N ILE A 114 3.77 12.28 -7.01
CA ILE A 114 4.31 11.36 -5.99
C ILE A 114 5.43 12.07 -5.22
N GLU A 115 5.34 12.08 -3.89
CA GLU A 115 6.46 12.43 -3.01
C GLU A 115 7.19 11.17 -2.50
N ASN A 116 8.52 11.20 -2.56
CA ASN A 116 9.37 10.19 -1.94
C ASN A 116 9.78 10.67 -0.55
N MET A 117 9.27 10.02 0.51
CA MET A 117 9.79 10.10 1.89
C MET A 117 10.61 8.87 2.25
#